data_AF-A0A3E1EFT4-F1
#
_entry.id   AF-A0A3E1EFT4-F1
#
_cell.length_a   1.000
_cell.length_b   1.000
_cell.length_c   1.000
_cell.angle_alpha   90.00
_cell.angle_beta   90.00
_cell.angle_gamma   90.00
#
_symmetry.space_group_name_H-M   'P 1'
#
loop_
_entity.id
_entity.type
_entity.pdbx_description
1 polymer ?
#
loop_
_entity_poly.entity_id
_entity_poly.type
_entity_poly.pdbx_seq_one_letter_code
_entity_poly.pdbx_strand_id
1 'polypeptide(L)'
;MHPDKPSEAIELPDAVDAVLTRPIKSSRRRRLETGLRWAMRILLATVFLAAGLLKVKDPIRFAEDIRNYQLMADPVPAGLALSLPWLEILAALGILTGLLYRGSLVLLAGMTLVFMVAITTAWARGLDISCGCFGERSGNATNYPLHLFENGVLLALAGVLLLYQWRQDERTS
;
A
#
# COMPACT_ATOMS: atom_id res chain seq x y z
N MET A 1 0.81 71.21 45.54
CA MET A 1 1.81 70.15 45.77
C MET A 1 1.08 68.81 45.68
N HIS A 2 1.58 67.91 44.83
CA HIS A 2 1.15 66.51 44.60
C HIS A 2 -0.18 66.30 43.83
N PRO A 3 -0.32 65.18 43.09
CA PRO A 3 -0.71 65.05 41.67
C PRO A 3 -2.13 64.41 41.65
N ASP A 4 -2.75 64.02 40.56
CA ASP A 4 -2.49 62.75 39.88
C ASP A 4 -3.53 62.62 38.77
N LYS A 5 -3.08 62.20 37.59
CA LYS A 5 -3.96 61.86 36.47
C LYS A 5 -4.26 60.37 36.61
N PRO A 6 -5.51 59.93 36.81
CA PRO A 6 -5.78 58.51 36.78
C PRO A 6 -5.62 58.02 35.33
N SER A 7 -4.56 57.23 35.16
CA SER A 7 -4.33 56.25 34.10
C SER A 7 -5.64 55.68 33.56
N GLU A 8 -5.94 55.95 32.30
CA GLU A 8 -6.91 55.17 31.51
C GLU A 8 -6.48 53.70 31.57
N ALA A 9 -7.26 52.90 32.29
CA ALA A 9 -7.14 51.45 32.25
C ALA A 9 -7.49 51.01 30.84
N ILE A 10 -6.47 50.64 30.08
CA ILE A 10 -6.60 50.00 28.78
C ILE A 10 -7.28 48.65 29.03
N GLU A 11 -8.57 48.55 28.71
CA GLU A 11 -9.33 47.29 28.68
C GLU A 11 -8.73 46.37 27.59
N LEU A 12 -7.68 45.65 27.94
CA LEU A 12 -6.98 44.69 27.09
C LEU A 12 -7.11 43.18 27.48
N PRO A 13 -8.06 42.70 28.32
CA PRO A 13 -8.07 41.28 28.71
C PRO A 13 -8.69 40.35 27.64
N ASP A 14 -9.82 40.71 27.03
CA ASP A 14 -10.60 39.76 26.21
C ASP A 14 -9.92 39.39 24.88
N ALA A 15 -9.20 40.33 24.27
CA ALA A 15 -8.49 40.10 23.02
C ALA A 15 -7.21 39.26 23.21
N VAL A 16 -6.58 39.34 24.38
CA VAL A 16 -5.34 38.63 24.70
C VAL A 16 -5.65 37.15 24.99
N ASP A 17 -6.72 36.85 25.73
CA ASP A 17 -7.14 35.48 26.01
C ASP A 17 -7.63 34.73 24.76
N ALA A 18 -8.28 35.43 23.82
CA ALA A 18 -8.70 34.87 22.53
C ALA A 18 -7.52 34.53 21.58
N VAL A 19 -6.37 35.18 21.76
CA VAL A 19 -5.14 34.91 20.99
C VAL A 19 -4.32 33.80 21.66
N LEU A 20 -4.25 33.78 22.99
CA LEU A 20 -3.52 32.78 23.77
C LEU A 20 -4.14 31.37 23.73
N THR A 21 -5.43 31.27 23.41
CA THR A 21 -6.16 29.98 23.32
C THR A 21 -6.03 29.27 21.97
N ARG A 22 -5.34 29.84 20.96
CA ARG A 22 -5.24 29.20 19.63
C ARG A 22 -4.22 28.05 19.62
N PRO A 23 -4.64 26.79 19.41
CA PRO A 23 -3.72 25.65 19.42
C PRO A 23 -2.88 25.59 18.12
N ILE A 24 -1.60 25.97 18.20
CA ILE A 24 -0.65 25.99 17.07
C ILE A 24 -0.20 24.56 16.63
N LYS A 25 -0.50 23.50 17.41
CA LYS A 25 -0.07 22.11 17.18
C LYS A 25 -0.69 21.43 15.94
N SER A 26 -1.77 21.98 15.39
CA SER A 26 -2.60 21.35 14.34
C SER A 26 -1.94 21.33 12.96
N SER A 27 -1.07 22.30 12.63
CA SER A 27 -0.51 22.46 11.28
C SER A 27 0.61 21.43 10.98
N ARG A 28 1.49 21.15 11.95
CA ARG A 28 2.59 20.19 11.79
C ARG A 28 2.09 18.75 11.67
N ARG A 29 1.09 18.38 12.49
CA ARG A 29 0.47 17.04 12.45
C ARG A 29 -0.21 16.76 11.12
N ARG A 30 -0.93 17.75 10.57
CA ARG A 30 -1.61 17.64 9.27
C ARG A 30 -0.61 17.55 8.10
N ARG A 31 0.54 18.23 8.15
CA ARG A 31 1.63 18.09 7.16
C ARG A 31 2.28 16.70 7.19
N LEU A 32 2.53 16.15 8.38
CA LEU A 32 3.09 14.80 8.54
C LEU A 32 2.14 13.72 8.03
N GLU A 33 0.85 13.82 8.34
CA GLU A 33 -0.18 12.89 7.86
C GLU A 33 -0.27 12.89 6.32
N THR A 34 -0.21 14.07 5.70
CA THR A 34 -0.19 14.20 4.23
C THR A 34 1.09 13.62 3.64
N GLY A 35 2.26 13.95 4.21
CA GLY A 35 3.55 13.44 3.74
C GLY A 35 3.64 11.91 3.83
N LEU A 36 3.22 11.34 4.97
CA LEU A 36 3.19 9.89 5.18
C LEU A 36 2.26 9.21 4.16
N ARG A 37 1.09 9.79 3.89
CA ARG A 37 0.17 9.25 2.88
C ARG A 37 0.79 9.22 1.48
N TRP A 38 1.47 10.29 1.08
CA TRP A 38 2.17 10.31 -0.20
C TRP A 38 3.29 9.29 -0.26
N ALA A 39 4.08 9.15 0.81
CA ALA A 39 5.12 8.14 0.90
C ALA A 39 4.57 6.72 0.77
N MET A 40 3.48 6.40 1.48
CA MET A 40 2.78 5.11 1.38
C MET A 40 2.28 4.83 -0.04
N ARG A 41 1.71 5.83 -0.71
CA ARG A 41 1.23 5.71 -2.10
C ARG A 41 2.37 5.42 -3.07
N ILE A 42 3.46 6.18 -2.97
CA ILE A 42 4.62 6.03 -3.85
C ILE A 42 5.24 4.66 -3.62
N LEU A 43 5.47 4.27 -2.35
CA LEU A 43 6.03 2.97 -2.01
C LEU A 43 5.21 1.82 -2.62
N LEU A 44 3.89 1.82 -2.36
CA LEU A 44 3.01 0.77 -2.86
C LEU A 44 3.06 0.69 -4.40
N ALA A 45 2.91 1.83 -5.07
CA ALA A 45 2.92 1.85 -6.53
C ALA A 45 4.27 1.46 -7.12
N THR A 46 5.39 1.91 -6.56
CA THR A 46 6.72 1.56 -7.06
C THR A 46 6.98 0.06 -6.93
N VAL A 47 6.58 -0.56 -5.81
CA VAL A 47 6.74 -2.02 -5.62
C VAL A 47 5.96 -2.79 -6.66
N PHE A 48 4.66 -2.48 -6.86
CA PHE A 48 3.84 -3.19 -7.85
C PHE A 48 4.26 -2.91 -9.29
N LEU A 49 4.69 -1.68 -9.59
CA LEU A 49 5.21 -1.34 -10.91
C LEU A 49 6.48 -2.13 -11.22
N ALA A 50 7.42 -2.20 -10.27
CA ALA A 50 8.64 -2.99 -10.43
C ALA A 50 8.32 -4.48 -10.56
N ALA A 51 7.43 -5.02 -9.73
CA ALA A 51 7.01 -6.42 -9.77
C ALA A 51 6.37 -6.79 -11.13
N GLY A 52 5.43 -5.96 -11.60
CA GLY A 52 4.79 -6.17 -12.90
C GLY A 52 5.79 -6.09 -14.06
N LEU A 53 6.71 -5.12 -14.04
CA LEU A 53 7.76 -5.02 -15.06
C LEU A 53 8.69 -6.23 -15.09
N LEU A 54 9.04 -6.78 -13.91
CA LEU A 54 9.86 -8.01 -13.85
C LEU A 54 9.12 -9.20 -14.45
N LYS A 55 7.81 -9.33 -14.21
CA LYS A 55 6.98 -10.40 -14.78
C LYS A 55 6.75 -10.24 -16.29
N VAL A 56 6.64 -9.01 -16.80
CA VAL A 56 6.55 -8.75 -18.25
C VAL A 56 7.86 -9.09 -18.98
N LYS A 57 9.02 -8.89 -18.33
CA LYS A 57 10.32 -9.22 -18.93
C LYS A 57 10.51 -10.71 -19.16
N ASP A 58 9.94 -11.54 -18.30
CA ASP A 58 10.03 -13.00 -18.41
C ASP A 58 8.68 -13.66 -18.11
N PRO A 59 7.73 -13.60 -19.06
CA PRO A 59 6.39 -14.15 -18.87
C PRO A 59 6.38 -15.68 -18.85
N ILE A 60 7.40 -16.34 -19.44
CA ILE A 60 7.54 -17.79 -19.44
C ILE A 60 7.86 -18.26 -18.02
N ARG A 61 8.89 -17.66 -17.40
CA ARG A 61 9.23 -17.95 -16.01
C ARG A 61 8.08 -17.66 -15.06
N PHE A 62 7.37 -16.54 -15.25
CA PHE A 62 6.21 -16.24 -14.41
C PHE A 62 5.07 -17.25 -14.60
N ALA A 63 4.87 -17.79 -15.81
CA ALA A 63 3.92 -18.88 -16.04
C ALA A 63 4.35 -20.17 -15.33
N GLU A 64 5.64 -20.49 -15.30
CA GLU A 64 6.20 -21.61 -14.54
C GLU A 64 5.99 -21.42 -13.03
N ASP A 65 6.23 -20.22 -12.51
CA ASP A 65 5.96 -19.87 -11.12
C ASP A 65 4.48 -20.13 -10.78
N ILE A 66 3.54 -19.71 -11.64
CA ILE A 66 2.10 -19.96 -11.46
C ILE A 66 1.77 -21.46 -11.51
N ARG A 67 2.39 -22.22 -12.43
CA ARG A 67 2.22 -23.68 -12.56
C ARG A 67 2.71 -24.41 -11.31
N ASN A 68 3.78 -23.93 -10.68
CA ASN A 68 4.36 -24.55 -9.48
C ASN A 68 3.41 -24.52 -8.27
N TYR A 69 2.41 -23.65 -8.25
CA TYR A 69 1.35 -23.69 -7.23
C TYR A 69 0.41 -24.90 -7.38
N GLN A 70 0.40 -25.57 -8.54
CA GLN A 70 -0.46 -26.73 -8.83
C GLN A 70 -1.94 -26.50 -8.49
N LEU A 71 -2.42 -25.27 -8.72
CA LEU A 71 -3.81 -24.89 -8.48
C LEU A 71 -4.69 -25.05 -9.71
N MET A 72 -4.10 -24.97 -10.91
CA MET A 72 -4.83 -24.92 -12.18
C MET A 72 -4.04 -25.66 -13.27
N ALA A 73 -4.76 -26.25 -14.22
CA ALA A 73 -4.17 -26.86 -15.40
C ALA A 73 -3.97 -25.84 -16.53
N ASP A 74 -3.11 -26.16 -17.48
CA ASP A 74 -3.02 -25.40 -18.72
C ASP A 74 -4.35 -25.36 -19.47
N PRO A 75 -4.68 -24.23 -20.14
CA PRO A 75 -3.82 -23.07 -20.43
C PRO A 75 -3.91 -21.91 -19.42
N VAL A 76 -4.57 -22.11 -18.27
CA VAL A 76 -4.90 -21.01 -17.34
C VAL A 76 -3.66 -20.28 -16.79
N PRO A 77 -2.58 -20.97 -16.33
CA PRO A 77 -1.37 -20.31 -15.87
C PRO A 77 -0.73 -19.40 -16.91
N ALA A 78 -0.73 -19.80 -18.19
CA ALA A 78 -0.19 -18.99 -19.28
C ALA A 78 -1.03 -17.73 -19.52
N GLY A 79 -2.37 -17.84 -19.47
CA GLY A 79 -3.26 -16.68 -19.57
C GLY A 79 -3.09 -15.69 -18.41
N LEU A 80 -2.92 -16.20 -17.19
CA LEU A 80 -2.64 -15.38 -16.00
C LEU A 80 -1.26 -14.71 -16.09
N ALA A 81 -0.24 -15.43 -16.55
CA ALA A 81 1.11 -14.88 -16.71
C ALA A 81 1.15 -13.73 -17.71
N LEU A 82 0.30 -13.76 -18.73
CA LEU A 82 0.19 -12.68 -19.71
C LEU A 82 -0.65 -11.51 -19.21
N SER A 83 -1.69 -11.74 -18.39
CA SER A 83 -2.66 -10.71 -18.02
C SER A 83 -2.36 -10.01 -16.70
N LEU A 84 -1.96 -10.76 -15.66
CA LEU A 84 -1.72 -10.22 -14.32
C LEU A 84 -0.64 -9.12 -14.29
N PRO A 85 0.50 -9.22 -14.99
CA PRO A 85 1.53 -8.20 -14.94
C PRO A 85 1.05 -6.83 -15.45
N TRP A 86 0.21 -6.82 -16.50
CA TRP A 86 -0.37 -5.58 -17.00
C TRP A 86 -1.37 -4.97 -16.01
N LEU A 87 -2.16 -5.80 -15.32
CA LEU A 87 -3.06 -5.32 -14.28
C LEU A 87 -2.28 -4.68 -13.12
N GLU A 88 -1.15 -5.27 -12.71
CA GLU A 88 -0.27 -4.70 -11.68
C GLU A 88 0.30 -3.35 -12.10
N ILE A 89 0.83 -3.26 -13.33
CA ILE A 89 1.41 -2.04 -13.89
C ILE A 89 0.35 -0.94 -14.00
N LEU A 90 -0.80 -1.23 -14.61
CA LEU A 90 -1.86 -0.26 -14.84
C LEU A 90 -2.44 0.26 -13.51
N ALA A 91 -2.63 -0.63 -12.53
CA ALA A 91 -3.09 -0.22 -11.21
C ALA A 91 -2.05 0.60 -10.45
N ALA A 92 -0.76 0.23 -10.53
CA ALA A 92 0.31 1.03 -9.95
C ALA A 92 0.37 2.45 -10.56
N LEU A 93 0.24 2.54 -11.90
CA LEU A 93 0.15 3.83 -12.59
C LEU A 93 -1.12 4.60 -12.20
N GLY A 94 -2.26 3.94 -12.02
CA GLY A 94 -3.48 4.54 -11.50
C GLY A 94 -3.31 5.12 -10.08
N ILE A 95 -2.53 4.46 -9.23
CA ILE A 95 -2.19 4.97 -7.88
C ILE A 95 -1.31 6.22 -7.96
N LEU A 96 -0.29 6.21 -8.84
CA LEU A 96 0.64 7.34 -9.03
C LEU A 96 -0.04 8.57 -9.62
N THR A 97 -0.81 8.37 -10.69
CA THR A 97 -1.52 9.44 -11.39
C THR A 97 -2.76 9.92 -10.63
N GLY A 98 -3.30 9.08 -9.74
CA GLY A 98 -4.58 9.32 -9.07
C GLY A 98 -5.80 8.94 -9.91
N LEU A 99 -5.60 8.46 -11.15
CA LEU A 99 -6.67 7.99 -12.02
C LEU A 99 -7.23 6.65 -11.51
N LEU A 100 -8.55 6.56 -11.31
CA LEU A 100 -9.20 5.37 -10.75
C LEU A 100 -8.52 4.85 -9.47
N TYR A 101 -8.05 5.77 -8.62
CA TYR A 101 -7.22 5.46 -7.45
C TYR A 101 -7.85 4.42 -6.51
N ARG A 102 -9.17 4.50 -6.25
CA ARG A 102 -9.91 3.48 -5.47
C ARG A 102 -9.87 2.10 -6.13
N GLY A 103 -10.22 2.05 -7.42
CA GLY A 103 -10.25 0.80 -8.17
C GLY A 103 -8.87 0.15 -8.24
N SER A 104 -7.83 0.96 -8.41
CA SER A 104 -6.43 0.49 -8.44
C SER A 104 -5.99 -0.11 -7.11
N LEU A 105 -6.33 0.53 -5.98
CA LEU A 105 -6.05 -0.02 -4.65
C LEU A 105 -6.79 -1.33 -4.38
N VAL A 106 -8.08 -1.40 -4.71
CA VAL A 106 -8.88 -2.63 -4.54
C VAL A 106 -8.33 -3.75 -5.41
N LEU A 107 -7.97 -3.45 -6.66
CA LEU A 107 -7.42 -4.44 -7.59
C LEU A 107 -6.10 -5.01 -7.07
N LEU A 108 -5.14 -4.16 -6.69
CA LEU A 108 -3.85 -4.64 -6.14
C LEU A 108 -4.03 -5.40 -4.82
N ALA A 109 -4.89 -4.92 -3.92
CA ALA A 109 -5.18 -5.62 -2.67
C ALA A 109 -5.78 -7.01 -2.92
N GLY A 110 -6.75 -7.10 -3.85
CA GLY A 110 -7.37 -8.36 -4.23
C GLY A 110 -6.38 -9.35 -4.86
N MET A 111 -5.56 -8.88 -5.80
CA MET A 111 -4.53 -9.71 -6.42
C MET A 111 -3.50 -10.21 -5.39
N THR A 112 -3.06 -9.32 -4.49
CA THR A 112 -2.13 -9.67 -3.39
C THR A 112 -2.73 -10.73 -2.47
N LEU A 113 -4.01 -10.58 -2.12
CA LEU A 113 -4.72 -11.55 -1.28
C LEU A 113 -4.81 -12.93 -1.97
N VAL A 114 -5.13 -12.97 -3.26
CA VAL A 114 -5.16 -14.22 -4.04
C VAL A 114 -3.78 -14.88 -4.07
N PHE A 115 -2.71 -14.12 -4.33
CA PHE A 115 -1.34 -14.65 -4.27
C PHE A 115 -0.96 -15.17 -2.89
N MET A 116 -1.34 -14.46 -1.82
CA MET A 116 -1.07 -14.88 -0.45
C MET A 116 -1.78 -16.20 -0.11
N VAL A 117 -3.02 -16.38 -0.56
CA VAL A 117 -3.75 -17.65 -0.44
C VAL A 117 -3.05 -18.75 -1.24
N ALA A 118 -2.60 -18.47 -2.46
CA ALA A 118 -1.83 -19.42 -3.27
C ALA A 118 -0.53 -19.87 -2.56
N ILE A 119 0.24 -18.93 -2.01
CA ILE A 119 1.46 -19.23 -1.23
C ILE A 119 1.15 -20.05 0.02
N THR A 120 0.11 -19.67 0.77
CA THR A 120 -0.27 -20.37 2.00
C THR A 120 -0.73 -21.81 1.69
N THR A 121 -1.51 -22.00 0.62
CA THR A 121 -1.95 -23.34 0.20
C THR A 121 -0.81 -24.19 -0.31
N ALA A 122 0.16 -23.63 -1.04
CA ALA A 122 1.36 -24.34 -1.46
C ALA A 122 2.21 -24.77 -0.26
N TRP A 123 2.39 -23.88 0.72
CA TRP A 123 3.12 -24.18 1.94
C TRP A 123 2.44 -25.28 2.78
N ALA A 124 1.11 -25.24 2.90
CA ALA A 124 0.34 -26.28 3.60
C ALA A 124 0.41 -27.65 2.92
N ARG A 125 0.64 -27.68 1.60
CA ARG A 125 0.84 -28.92 0.82
C ARG A 125 2.30 -29.41 0.84
N GLY A 126 3.21 -28.66 1.45
CA GLY A 126 4.64 -28.95 1.43
C GLY A 126 5.26 -28.86 0.03
N LEU A 127 4.65 -28.10 -0.89
CA LEU A 127 5.25 -27.83 -2.19
C LEU A 127 6.50 -26.97 -1.99
N ASP A 128 7.49 -27.12 -2.85
CA ASP A 128 8.62 -26.21 -2.96
C ASP A 128 8.44 -25.40 -4.25
N ILE A 129 7.87 -24.19 -4.13
CA ILE A 129 7.59 -23.33 -5.28
C ILE A 129 8.86 -22.84 -6.00
N SER A 130 10.04 -23.01 -5.40
CA SER A 130 11.35 -22.75 -6.02
C SER A 130 11.94 -23.96 -6.76
N CYS A 131 11.49 -25.17 -6.45
CA CYS A 131 11.97 -26.39 -7.09
C CYS A 131 10.90 -26.92 -8.04
N GLY A 132 10.84 -26.36 -9.24
CA GLY A 132 10.08 -26.94 -10.34
C GLY A 132 10.62 -28.34 -10.68
N CYS A 133 10.03 -29.38 -10.09
CA CYS A 133 9.89 -30.74 -10.63
C CYS A 133 11.14 -31.49 -11.19
N PHE A 134 12.37 -31.01 -10.98
CA PHE A 134 13.59 -31.74 -11.30
C PHE A 134 14.57 -31.60 -10.13
N GLY A 135 14.96 -32.75 -9.59
CA GLY A 135 15.79 -32.82 -8.40
C GLY A 135 17.11 -32.11 -8.59
N GLU A 136 17.27 -30.97 -7.94
CA GLU A 136 18.55 -30.59 -7.39
C GLU A 136 18.32 -29.69 -6.19
N ARG A 137 18.92 -30.14 -5.09
CA ARG A 137 18.83 -29.60 -3.75
C ARG A 137 19.64 -28.31 -3.71
N SER A 138 19.19 -27.27 -4.40
CA SER A 138 19.76 -25.93 -4.24
C SER A 138 19.35 -25.42 -2.87
N GLY A 139 20.30 -25.37 -1.94
CA GLY A 139 20.13 -25.17 -0.50
C GLY A 139 19.58 -23.81 -0.03
N ASN A 140 18.75 -23.15 -0.83
CA ASN A 140 17.96 -21.98 -0.42
C ASN A 140 16.48 -22.37 -0.41
N ALA A 141 16.02 -22.98 0.69
CA ALA A 141 14.61 -23.22 0.91
C ALA A 141 13.83 -21.91 0.73
N THR A 142 12.72 -21.93 -0.01
CA THR A 142 11.84 -20.77 -0.10
C THR A 142 11.42 -20.34 1.30
N ASN A 143 11.74 -19.10 1.66
CA ASN A 143 11.35 -18.51 2.94
C ASN A 143 9.88 -18.07 2.89
N TYR A 144 8.97 -19.05 2.92
CA TYR A 144 7.52 -18.82 2.95
C TYR A 144 7.08 -17.77 3.97
N PRO A 145 7.58 -17.78 5.23
CA PRO A 145 7.18 -16.77 6.22
C PRO A 145 7.55 -15.35 5.82
N LEU A 146 8.72 -15.16 5.18
CA LEU A 146 9.17 -13.85 4.75
C LEU A 146 8.31 -13.34 3.59
N HIS A 147 8.04 -14.19 2.58
CA HIS A 147 7.16 -13.81 1.48
C HIS A 147 5.74 -13.48 1.95
N LEU A 148 5.19 -14.25 2.88
CA LEU A 148 3.87 -13.94 3.48
C LEU A 148 3.90 -12.63 4.26
N PHE A 149 4.99 -12.34 4.98
CA PHE A 149 5.15 -11.07 5.68
C PHE A 149 5.22 -9.87 4.72
N GLU A 150 6.05 -9.96 3.67
CA GLU A 150 6.16 -8.91 2.65
C GLU A 150 4.81 -8.61 1.98
N ASN A 151 4.10 -9.65 1.54
CA ASN A 151 2.75 -9.51 0.98
C ASN A 151 1.76 -8.98 2.02
N GLY A 152 1.89 -9.37 3.28
CA GLY A 152 1.08 -8.88 4.40
C GLY A 152 1.27 -7.38 4.63
N VAL A 153 2.50 -6.89 4.56
CA VAL A 153 2.82 -5.46 4.66
C VAL A 153 2.21 -4.69 3.48
N LEU A 154 2.35 -5.19 2.25
CA LEU A 154 1.76 -4.56 1.07
C LEU A 154 0.22 -4.52 1.14
N LEU A 155 -0.41 -5.61 1.58
CA LEU A 155 -1.85 -5.69 1.76
C LEU A 155 -2.34 -4.73 2.85
N ALA A 156 -1.63 -4.66 3.98
CA ALA A 156 -1.93 -3.71 5.05
C ALA A 156 -1.79 -2.26 4.57
N LEU A 157 -0.76 -1.97 3.79
CA LEU A 157 -0.53 -0.65 3.20
C LEU A 157 -1.68 -0.22 2.29
N ALA A 158 -2.11 -1.13 1.39
CA ALA A 158 -3.26 -0.90 0.52
C ALA A 158 -4.56 -0.71 1.34
N GLY A 159 -4.77 -1.54 2.37
CA GLY A 159 -5.92 -1.46 3.27
C GLY A 159 -5.97 -0.13 4.04
N VAL A 160 -4.86 0.33 4.58
CA VAL A 160 -4.76 1.63 5.26
C VAL A 160 -5.11 2.77 4.29
N LEU A 161 -4.59 2.75 3.07
CA LEU A 161 -4.91 3.76 2.05
C LEU A 161 -6.39 3.74 1.64
N LEU A 162 -7.01 2.56 1.54
CA LEU A 162 -8.45 2.41 1.28
C LEU A 162 -9.29 2.97 2.44
N LEU A 163 -8.95 2.62 3.68
CA LEU A 163 -9.64 3.14 4.87
C LEU A 163 -9.56 4.66 4.96
N TYR A 164 -8.39 5.25 4.66
CA TYR A 164 -8.24 6.70 4.63
C TYR A 164 -9.12 7.36 3.57
N GLN A 165 -9.31 6.70 2.43
CA GLN A 165 -10.14 7.24 1.38
C GLN A 165 -11.63 7.10 1.69
N TRP A 166 -12.05 5.93 2.17
CA TRP A 166 -13.44 5.70 2.57
C TRP A 166 -13.91 6.72 3.63
N ARG A 167 -13.06 7.01 4.63
CA ARG A 167 -13.33 8.07 5.63
C ARG A 167 -13.38 9.49 5.07
N GLN A 168 -12.75 9.76 3.92
CA GLN A 168 -12.85 11.07 3.26
C GLN A 168 -14.19 11.18 2.54
N ASP A 169 -14.64 10.11 1.92
CA ASP A 169 -15.89 10.07 1.16
C ASP A 169 -17.11 10.35 2.05
N GLU A 170 -17.14 9.70 3.23
CA GLU A 170 -18.16 9.93 4.27
C GLU A 170 -18.21 11.37 4.77
N ARG A 171 -17.10 12.11 4.70
CA ARG A 171 -17.04 13.51 5.13
C ARG A 171 -17.55 14.47 4.06
N THR A 172 -17.59 14.03 2.81
CA THR A 172 -17.94 14.85 1.64
C THR A 172 -19.36 14.60 1.13
N SER A 173 -20.07 13.61 1.68
CA SER A 173 -21.48 13.31 1.40
C SER A 173 -22.38 13.90 2.48
#